data_AF-A0A7W5GWD8-F1
#
_entry.id   AF-A0A7W5GWD8-F1
#
_cell.length_a   1.000
_cell.length_b   1.000
_cell.length_c   1.000
_cell.angle_alpha   90.00
_cell.angle_beta   90.00
_cell.angle_gamma   90.00
#
_symmetry.space_group_name_H-M   'P 1'
#
loop_
_entity.id
_entity.type
_entity.pdbx_description
1 polymer ?
#
loop_
_entity_poly.entity_id
_entity_poly.type
_entity_poly.pdbx_seq_one_letter_code
_entity_poly.pdbx_strand_id
1 'polypeptide(L)'
;MRNGTNAASSGQVLLAERLYLEALVISRALLEGSHVSAEPPDDRVAAFVVTHLNLADLHAEAENPALAADYLCTAHCALMSLLRDPGADRSLQQAALRHSRETHAALLEHLGQHGNVENVLAALRAGCMSVTANPARPAPTLH
;
A
#
# COMPACT_ATOMS: atom_id res chain seq x y z
N MET A 1 26.85 16.85 25.92
CA MET A 1 26.51 15.41 25.97
C MET A 1 25.57 15.11 24.80
N ARG A 2 25.98 14.30 23.81
CA ARG A 2 25.21 14.11 22.56
C ARG A 2 25.09 12.65 22.09
N ASN A 3 25.70 11.70 22.81
CA ASN A 3 25.90 10.33 22.32
C ASN A 3 24.81 9.34 22.80
N GLY A 4 23.91 9.76 23.69
CA GLY A 4 22.84 8.91 24.23
C GLY A 4 21.56 8.89 23.38
N THR A 5 21.31 9.94 22.58
CA THR A 5 20.10 10.05 21.75
C THR A 5 20.12 9.06 20.60
N ASN A 6 21.21 9.01 19.84
CA ASN A 6 21.26 8.31 18.56
C ASN A 6 21.20 6.78 18.72
N ALA A 7 21.84 6.23 19.76
CA ALA A 7 21.75 4.80 20.05
C ALA A 7 20.33 4.40 20.51
N ALA A 8 19.64 5.27 21.25
CA ALA A 8 18.26 5.04 21.66
C ALA A 8 17.28 5.14 20.49
N SER A 9 17.43 6.14 19.61
CA SER A 9 16.59 6.29 18.42
C SER A 9 16.82 5.17 17.41
N SER A 10 18.06 4.75 17.15
CA SER A 10 18.34 3.57 16.32
C SER A 10 17.77 2.28 16.91
N GLY A 11 17.79 2.12 18.24
CA GLY A 11 17.12 1.00 18.91
C GLY A 11 15.59 1.03 18.77
N GLN A 12 14.98 2.22 18.73
CA GLN A 12 13.55 2.41 18.48
C GLN A 12 13.18 2.14 17.01
N VAL A 13 13.98 2.62 16.06
CA VAL A 13 13.81 2.36 14.61
C VAL A 13 13.87 0.86 14.30
N LEU A 14 14.88 0.15 14.77
CA LEU A 14 15.01 -1.30 14.57
C LEU A 14 13.86 -2.10 15.23
N LEU A 15 13.32 -1.60 16.35
CA LEU A 15 12.15 -2.19 16.99
C LEU A 15 10.87 -1.95 16.18
N ALA A 16 10.68 -0.73 15.66
CA ALA A 16 9.55 -0.38 14.80
C ALA A 16 9.57 -1.19 13.50
N GLU A 17 10.73 -1.27 12.82
CA GLU A 17 10.94 -2.07 11.62
C GLU A 17 10.53 -3.53 11.85
N ARG A 18 11.03 -4.17 12.92
CA ARG A 18 10.66 -5.56 13.27
C ARG A 18 9.15 -5.71 13.51
N LEU A 19 8.54 -4.79 14.25
CA LEU A 19 7.10 -4.84 14.55
C LEU A 19 6.23 -4.66 13.29
N TYR A 20 6.63 -3.78 12.36
CA TYR A 20 5.95 -3.63 11.08
C TYR A 20 6.20 -4.82 10.15
N LEU A 21 7.38 -5.44 10.14
CA LEU A 21 7.63 -6.68 9.40
C LEU A 21 6.79 -7.85 9.94
N GLU A 22 6.60 -7.94 11.26
CA GLU A 22 5.69 -8.93 11.87
C GLU A 22 4.22 -8.64 11.50
N ALA A 23 3.79 -7.37 11.53
CA ALA A 23 2.47 -6.95 11.05
C ALA A 23 2.28 -7.17 9.53
N LEU A 24 3.35 -7.10 8.73
CA LEU A 24 3.33 -7.33 7.29
C LEU A 24 3.07 -8.80 6.96
N VAL A 25 3.68 -9.72 7.70
CA VAL A 25 3.40 -11.17 7.56
C VAL A 25 1.93 -11.46 7.89
N ILE A 26 1.40 -10.89 8.98
CA ILE A 26 0.00 -11.08 9.38
C ILE A 26 -0.96 -10.47 8.36
N SER A 27 -0.79 -9.19 8.01
CA SER A 27 -1.68 -8.50 7.06
C SER A 27 -1.62 -9.08 5.64
N ARG A 28 -0.47 -9.60 5.22
CA ARG A 28 -0.36 -10.40 3.99
C ARG A 28 -1.16 -11.68 4.06
N ALA A 29 -1.00 -12.49 5.12
CA ALA A 29 -1.76 -13.73 5.29
C ALA A 29 -3.27 -13.48 5.37
N LEU A 30 -3.69 -12.36 5.99
CA LEU A 30 -5.08 -11.90 5.97
C LEU A 30 -5.55 -11.55 4.56
N LEU A 31 -4.75 -10.85 3.75
CA LEU A 31 -5.11 -10.43 2.39
C LEU A 31 -5.19 -11.62 1.41
N GLU A 32 -4.26 -12.56 1.53
CA GLU A 32 -4.15 -13.76 0.67
C GLU A 32 -5.08 -14.90 1.13
N GLY A 33 -5.59 -14.87 2.37
CA GLY A 33 -6.47 -15.89 2.94
C GLY A 33 -7.86 -15.93 2.32
N SER A 34 -8.20 -17.06 1.70
CA SER A 34 -9.48 -17.25 1.01
C SER A 34 -10.66 -17.52 1.97
N HIS A 35 -11.63 -16.61 1.94
CA HIS A 35 -12.99 -16.71 2.51
C HIS A 35 -13.19 -16.98 4.01
N VAL A 36 -12.14 -17.26 4.81
CA VAL A 36 -12.27 -17.49 6.27
C VAL A 36 -11.34 -16.59 7.08
N SER A 37 -11.64 -15.29 7.04
CA SER A 37 -11.13 -14.27 7.97
C SER A 37 -12.33 -13.74 8.77
N ALA A 38 -12.16 -13.45 10.06
CA ALA A 38 -13.21 -12.80 10.86
C ALA A 38 -13.26 -11.28 10.62
N GLU A 39 -12.15 -10.74 10.10
CA GLU A 39 -11.88 -9.33 9.89
C GLU A 39 -12.60 -8.81 8.63
N PRO A 40 -13.22 -7.62 8.67
CA PRO A 40 -13.78 -6.97 7.50
C PRO A 40 -12.78 -6.84 6.34
N PRO A 41 -13.22 -6.98 5.07
CA PRO A 41 -12.37 -6.78 3.90
C PRO A 41 -11.71 -5.39 3.81
N ASP A 42 -12.27 -4.36 4.44
CA ASP A 42 -11.61 -3.05 4.51
C ASP A 42 -10.45 -3.06 5.50
N ASP A 43 -10.68 -3.50 6.74
CA ASP A 43 -9.66 -3.62 7.80
C ASP A 43 -8.47 -4.47 7.35
N ARG A 44 -8.72 -5.56 6.60
CA ARG A 44 -7.69 -6.44 6.02
C ARG A 44 -6.81 -5.73 4.97
N VAL A 45 -7.39 -4.85 4.16
CA VAL A 45 -6.65 -4.03 3.19
C VAL A 45 -5.96 -2.86 3.89
N ALA A 46 -6.63 -2.19 4.83
CA ALA A 46 -6.09 -1.09 5.60
C ALA A 46 -4.85 -1.51 6.40
N ALA A 47 -4.91 -2.65 7.10
CA ALA A 47 -3.77 -3.20 7.84
C ALA A 47 -2.57 -3.48 6.93
N PHE A 48 -2.81 -4.03 5.73
CA PHE A 48 -1.77 -4.27 4.74
C PHE A 48 -1.16 -2.96 4.22
N VAL A 49 -1.98 -1.99 3.87
CA VAL A 49 -1.54 -0.70 3.30
C VAL A 49 -0.81 0.15 4.34
N VAL A 50 -1.41 0.38 5.51
CA VAL A 50 -0.81 1.16 6.60
C VAL A 50 0.53 0.57 7.04
N THR A 51 0.68 -0.76 7.03
CA THR A 51 1.98 -1.39 7.36
C THR A 51 3.06 -1.06 6.33
N HIS A 52 2.74 -1.01 5.03
CA HIS A 52 3.70 -0.60 4.00
C HIS A 52 3.98 0.92 4.03
N LEU A 53 2.99 1.75 4.34
CA LEU A 53 3.18 3.19 4.50
C LEU A 53 4.12 3.46 5.69
N ASN A 54 3.85 2.87 6.86
CA ASN A 54 4.71 3.00 8.03
C ASN A 54 6.15 2.51 7.80
N LEU A 55 6.35 1.46 7.00
CA LEU A 55 7.69 1.00 6.60
C LEU A 55 8.35 1.97 5.61
N ALA A 56 7.59 2.53 4.66
CA ALA A 56 8.11 3.54 3.75
C ALA A 56 8.55 4.81 4.48
N ASP A 57 7.71 5.32 5.39
CA ASP A 57 8.01 6.50 6.21
C ASP A 57 9.25 6.26 7.09
N LEU A 58 9.32 5.10 7.75
CA LEU A 58 10.47 4.72 8.60
C LEU A 58 11.78 4.65 7.80
N HIS A 59 11.76 4.19 6.55
CA HIS A 59 12.94 4.17 5.69
C HIS A 59 13.24 5.52 5.04
N ALA A 60 12.24 6.38 4.81
CA ALA A 60 12.45 7.76 4.39
C ALA A 60 13.12 8.59 5.51
N GLU A 61 12.65 8.47 6.76
CA GLU A 61 13.29 9.06 7.95
C GLU A 61 14.73 8.53 8.17
N ALA A 62 14.99 7.27 7.79
CA ALA A 62 16.32 6.65 7.85
C ALA A 62 17.23 6.96 6.63
N GLU A 63 16.92 8.00 5.85
CA GLU A 63 17.65 8.43 4.64
C GLU A 63 17.80 7.34 3.55
N ASN A 64 16.88 6.36 3.52
CA ASN A 64 16.84 5.26 2.53
C ASN A 64 15.57 5.32 1.64
N PRO A 65 15.46 6.33 0.75
CA PRO A 65 14.28 6.51 -0.10
C PRO A 65 14.09 5.37 -1.11
N ALA A 66 15.17 4.66 -1.50
CA ALA A 66 15.05 3.52 -2.43
C ALA A 66 14.21 2.38 -1.82
N LEU A 67 14.47 2.02 -0.56
CA LEU A 67 13.69 1.00 0.13
C LEU A 67 12.28 1.50 0.47
N ALA A 68 12.11 2.79 0.78
CA ALA A 68 10.79 3.39 0.96
C ALA A 68 9.94 3.28 -0.33
N ALA A 69 10.52 3.57 -1.50
CA ALA A 69 9.87 3.43 -2.79
C ALA A 69 9.41 1.98 -3.05
N ASP A 70 10.23 0.97 -2.69
CA ASP A 70 9.88 -0.43 -2.90
C ASP A 70 8.69 -0.88 -2.04
N TYR A 71 8.54 -0.40 -0.79
CA TYR A 71 7.34 -0.66 0.01
C TYR A 71 6.09 0.01 -0.58
N LEU A 72 6.17 1.28 -0.99
CA LEU A 72 5.05 1.98 -1.65
C LEU A 72 4.63 1.28 -2.96
N CYS A 73 5.61 0.87 -3.78
CA CYS A 73 5.38 0.14 -5.02
C CYS A 73 4.75 -1.23 -4.77
N THR A 74 5.25 -1.98 -3.78
CA THR A 74 4.72 -3.29 -3.40
C THR A 74 3.26 -3.20 -2.95
N ALA A 75 2.93 -2.21 -2.11
CA ALA A 75 1.56 -1.97 -1.68
C ALA A 75 0.64 -1.65 -2.86
N HIS A 76 1.00 -0.65 -3.68
CA HIS A 76 0.16 -0.21 -4.80
C HIS A 76 -0.02 -1.32 -5.84
N CYS A 77 1.04 -2.04 -6.20
CA CYS A 77 0.98 -3.15 -7.16
C CYS A 77 0.15 -4.33 -6.65
N ALA A 78 0.15 -4.62 -5.34
CA ALA A 78 -0.72 -5.64 -4.75
C ALA A 78 -2.19 -5.24 -4.87
N LEU A 79 -2.55 -4.00 -4.52
CA LEU A 79 -3.92 -3.49 -4.68
C LEU A 79 -4.36 -3.50 -6.16
N MET A 80 -3.46 -3.12 -7.08
CA MET A 80 -3.77 -3.14 -8.51
C MET A 80 -3.95 -4.53 -9.09
N SER A 81 -3.24 -5.54 -8.56
CA SER A 81 -3.48 -6.93 -8.95
C SER A 81 -4.78 -7.47 -8.37
N LEU A 82 -5.11 -7.13 -7.12
CA LEU A 82 -6.39 -7.47 -6.48
C LEU A 82 -7.60 -6.85 -7.19
N LEU A 83 -7.47 -5.63 -7.73
CA LEU A 83 -8.50 -4.99 -8.56
C LEU A 83 -8.66 -5.62 -9.96
N ARG A 84 -7.64 -6.34 -10.45
CA ARG A 84 -7.66 -7.02 -11.76
C ARG A 84 -8.00 -8.50 -11.66
N ASP A 85 -7.95 -9.10 -10.48
CA ASP A 85 -8.30 -10.50 -10.26
C ASP A 85 -9.84 -10.69 -10.36
N PRO A 86 -10.34 -11.44 -11.35
CA PRO A 86 -11.78 -11.72 -11.47
C PRO A 86 -12.30 -12.72 -10.44
N GLY A 87 -11.41 -13.42 -9.71
CA GLY A 87 -11.75 -14.32 -8.61
C GLY A 87 -11.84 -13.63 -7.24
N ALA A 88 -11.35 -12.39 -7.11
CA ALA A 88 -11.33 -11.66 -5.85
C ALA A 88 -12.74 -11.25 -5.38
N ASP A 89 -12.95 -11.24 -4.06
CA ASP A 89 -14.21 -10.80 -3.47
C ASP A 89 -14.51 -9.32 -3.79
N ARG A 90 -15.75 -9.04 -4.21
CA ARG A 90 -16.20 -7.68 -4.61
C ARG A 90 -15.98 -6.63 -3.53
N SER A 91 -16.09 -7.01 -2.25
CA SER A 91 -15.90 -6.14 -1.09
C SER A 91 -14.41 -5.83 -0.88
N LEU A 92 -13.56 -6.83 -1.12
CA LEU A 92 -12.10 -6.73 -1.05
C LEU A 92 -11.54 -5.90 -2.22
N GLN A 93 -12.11 -6.05 -3.42
CA GLN A 93 -11.89 -5.14 -4.56
C GLN A 93 -12.30 -3.70 -4.24
N GLN A 94 -13.47 -3.49 -3.63
CA GLN A 94 -13.92 -2.15 -3.23
C GLN A 94 -13.03 -1.51 -2.15
N ALA A 95 -12.50 -2.30 -1.21
CA ALA A 95 -11.50 -1.84 -0.24
C ALA A 95 -10.20 -1.45 -0.95
N ALA A 96 -9.69 -2.30 -1.85
CA ALA A 96 -8.51 -1.99 -2.66
C ALA A 96 -8.67 -0.70 -3.47
N LEU A 97 -9.85 -0.39 -4.00
CA LEU A 97 -10.13 0.86 -4.73
C LEU A 97 -10.17 2.11 -3.83
N ARG A 98 -10.51 1.96 -2.55
CA ARG A 98 -10.42 3.06 -1.56
C ARG A 98 -8.95 3.33 -1.24
N HIS A 99 -8.25 2.32 -0.74
CA HIS A 99 -6.87 2.41 -0.26
C HIS A 99 -5.84 2.58 -1.38
N SER A 100 -6.19 2.30 -2.64
CA SER A 100 -5.32 2.60 -3.79
C SER A 100 -5.07 4.08 -4.00
N ARG A 101 -5.94 4.96 -3.50
CA ARG A 101 -5.78 6.42 -3.61
C ARG A 101 -4.66 6.94 -2.71
N GLU A 102 -4.53 6.36 -1.53
CA GLU A 102 -3.52 6.72 -0.53
C GLU A 102 -2.13 6.28 -0.98
N THR A 103 -1.99 5.01 -1.38
CA THR A 103 -0.74 4.50 -1.98
C THR A 103 -0.35 5.26 -3.27
N HIS A 104 -1.31 5.69 -4.08
CA HIS A 104 -1.03 6.53 -5.26
C HIS A 104 -0.55 7.93 -4.89
N ALA A 105 -1.13 8.55 -3.85
CA ALA A 105 -0.70 9.85 -3.34
C ALA A 105 0.73 9.78 -2.78
N ALA A 106 1.04 8.77 -1.96
CA ALA A 106 2.38 8.55 -1.43
C ALA A 106 3.43 8.31 -2.54
N LEU A 107 3.09 7.56 -3.59
CA LEU A 107 3.97 7.39 -4.76
C LEU A 107 4.21 8.71 -5.53
N LEU A 108 3.19 9.58 -5.65
CA LEU A 108 3.36 10.91 -6.27
C LEU A 108 4.19 11.86 -5.40
N GLU A 109 3.99 11.83 -4.08
CA GLU A 109 4.80 12.60 -3.13
C GLU A 109 6.26 12.14 -3.17
N HIS A 110 6.52 10.84 -3.19
CA HIS A 110 7.87 10.29 -3.32
C HIS A 110 8.59 10.79 -4.60
N LEU A 111 7.89 10.84 -5.75
CA LEU A 111 8.44 11.44 -6.98
C LEU A 111 8.73 12.94 -6.82
N GLY A 112 7.90 13.66 -6.07
CA GLY A 112 8.10 15.09 -5.77
C GLY A 112 9.31 15.35 -4.87
N GLN A 113 9.57 14.46 -3.91
CA GLN A 113 10.67 14.60 -2.94
C GLN A 113 12.02 14.09 -3.50
N HIS A 114 12.03 12.99 -4.27
CA HIS A 114 13.26 12.31 -4.70
C HIS A 114 13.49 12.26 -6.22
N GLY A 115 12.52 12.69 -7.02
CA GLY A 115 12.59 12.67 -8.49
C GLY A 115 12.15 11.34 -9.11
N ASN A 116 12.47 11.16 -10.40
CA ASN A 116 11.99 10.02 -11.18
C ASN A 116 12.69 8.70 -10.80
N VAL A 117 11.97 7.81 -10.11
CA VAL A 117 12.39 6.43 -9.84
C VAL A 117 11.56 5.46 -10.71
N GLU A 118 12.22 4.49 -11.37
CA GLU A 118 11.58 3.66 -12.40
C GLU A 118 10.50 2.71 -11.84
N ASN A 119 10.73 2.12 -10.67
CA ASN A 119 9.75 1.29 -9.95
C ASN A 119 8.47 2.09 -9.63
N VAL A 120 8.60 3.32 -9.12
CA VAL A 120 7.48 4.22 -8.81
C VAL A 120 6.69 4.60 -10.06
N LEU A 121 7.38 4.94 -11.16
CA LEU A 121 6.73 5.22 -12.44
C LEU A 121 6.03 3.98 -13.03
N ALA A 122 6.56 2.77 -12.81
CA ALA A 122 5.91 1.52 -13.21
C ALA A 122 4.66 1.22 -12.35
N ALA A 123 4.74 1.41 -11.03
CA ALA A 123 3.61 1.23 -10.11
C ALA A 123 2.45 2.18 -10.45
N LEU A 124 2.72 3.47 -10.64
CA LEU A 124 1.70 4.46 -11.02
C LEU A 124 1.01 4.12 -12.35
N ARG A 125 1.75 3.60 -13.34
CA ARG A 125 1.19 3.11 -14.61
C ARG A 125 0.29 1.89 -14.43
N ALA A 126 0.64 0.98 -13.52
CA ALA A 126 -0.23 -0.14 -13.14
C ALA A 126 -1.55 0.34 -12.49
N GLY A 127 -1.53 1.51 -11.84
CA GLY A 127 -2.71 2.25 -11.38
C GLY A 127 -3.62 2.71 -12.52
N CYS A 128 -3.06 3.43 -13.51
CA CYS A 128 -3.81 3.99 -14.64
C CYS A 128 -4.61 2.93 -15.43
N MET A 129 -4.09 1.70 -15.54
CA MET A 129 -4.76 0.60 -16.25
C MET A 129 -6.01 0.09 -15.54
N SER A 130 -6.14 0.26 -14.22
CA SER A 130 -7.26 -0.26 -13.42
C SER A 130 -8.44 0.73 -13.33
N VAL A 131 -8.21 2.02 -13.54
CA VAL A 131 -9.23 3.09 -13.39
C VAL A 131 -10.25 3.12 -14.53
N THR A 132 -9.98 2.45 -15.66
CA THR A 132 -10.87 2.42 -16.84
C THR A 132 -12.11 1.53 -16.67
N ALA A 133 -12.17 0.68 -15.64
CA ALA A 133 -13.22 -0.31 -15.42
C ALA A 133 -14.50 0.26 -14.77
N ASN A 134 -15.10 1.30 -15.38
CA ASN A 134 -16.42 1.81 -14.99
C ASN A 134 -17.49 1.42 -16.04
N PRO A 135 -18.24 0.32 -15.85
CA PRO A 135 -19.33 -0.04 -16.75
C PRO A 135 -20.44 1.02 -16.67
N ALA A 136 -20.73 1.66 -17.80
CA ALA A 136 -21.59 2.84 -17.85
C ALA A 136 -22.99 2.58 -17.25
N ARG A 137 -23.43 3.51 -16.39
CA ARG A 137 -24.79 3.54 -15.84
C ARG A 137 -25.80 3.52 -17.01
N PRO A 138 -26.71 2.52 -17.10
CA PRO A 138 -27.71 2.49 -18.16
C PRO A 138 -28.60 3.74 -18.09
N ALA A 139 -28.98 4.27 -19.25
CA ALA A 139 -29.86 5.43 -19.34
C ALA A 139 -31.28 5.07 -18.84
N PRO A 140 -32.04 6.03 -18.27
CA PRO A 140 -33.42 5.78 -17.89
C PRO A 140 -34.28 5.58 -19.14
N THR A 141 -34.85 4.39 -19.29
CA THR A 141 -35.81 4.10 -20.36
C THR A 141 -37.10 4.86 -20.09
N LEU A 142 -37.37 5.92 -20.86
CA LEU A 142 -38.69 6.53 -20.95
C LEU A 142 -39.48 5.79 -22.03
N HIS A 143 -40.52 5.06 -21.64
CA HIS A 143 -41.61 4.68 -22.54
C HIS A 143 -42.93 4.43 -21.79
#